data_AF-A0A7W4HM32-F1
#
_entry.id   AF-A0A7W4HM32-F1
#
_cell.length_a   1.000
_cell.length_b   1.000
_cell.length_c   1.000
_cell.angle_alpha   90.00
_cell.angle_beta   90.00
_cell.angle_gamma   90.00
#
_symmetry.space_group_name_H-M   'P 1'
#
loop_
_entity.id
_entity.type
_entity.pdbx_description
1 polymer ?
#
loop_
_entity_poly.entity_id
_entity_poly.type
_entity_poly.pdbx_seq_one_letter_code
_entity_poly.pdbx_strand_id
1 'polypeptide(L)'
;MTREQPRKPTPATLAMREQIKNGVSPAVYTERLIRGGYKPAPRSAWIGQAACSLEDEPYFIGLDGRKREHWENIKKGKTKCGSCPVQAECLAAHMVDITKHQPDTKVVVGGTDNVERARARRQVAQELARRAQSSQSGGEVLA
;
A
#
# COMPACT_ATOMS: atom_id res chain seq x y z
N MET A 1 -26.80 -20.20 -6.77
CA MET A 1 -25.65 -19.27 -6.70
C MET A 1 -25.56 -18.75 -5.27
N THR A 2 -24.67 -19.32 -4.45
CA THR A 2 -24.42 -18.84 -3.08
C THR A 2 -23.74 -17.48 -3.19
N ARG A 3 -24.45 -16.43 -2.82
CA ARG A 3 -23.90 -15.08 -2.66
C ARG A 3 -22.80 -15.19 -1.60
N GLU A 4 -21.53 -15.24 -2.02
CA GLU A 4 -20.40 -15.22 -1.09
C GLU A 4 -20.60 -14.02 -0.16
N GLN A 5 -20.67 -14.29 1.15
CA GLN A 5 -20.81 -13.22 2.12
C GLN A 5 -19.63 -12.24 1.96
N PRO A 6 -19.86 -10.92 2.07
CA PRO A 6 -18.77 -9.95 2.14
C PRO A 6 -17.83 -10.37 3.28
N ARG A 7 -16.61 -10.79 2.92
CA ARG A 7 -15.64 -11.23 3.92
C ARG A 7 -15.31 -10.04 4.81
N LYS A 8 -15.32 -10.24 6.12
CA LYS A 8 -15.06 -9.17 7.09
C LYS A 8 -13.67 -8.59 6.83
N PRO A 9 -13.50 -7.25 6.88
CA PRO A 9 -12.18 -6.65 6.76
C PRO A 9 -11.25 -7.17 7.85
N THR A 10 -9.98 -7.38 7.51
CA THR A 10 -8.97 -7.76 8.50
C THR A 10 -8.72 -6.64 9.50
N PRO A 11 -8.21 -6.96 10.70
CA PRO A 11 -7.82 -5.94 11.69
C PRO A 11 -6.84 -4.91 11.11
N ALA A 12 -5.87 -5.34 10.29
CA ALA A 12 -4.93 -4.43 9.64
C ALA A 12 -5.61 -3.49 8.64
N THR A 13 -6.57 -4.01 7.86
CA THR A 13 -7.36 -3.19 6.94
C THR A 13 -8.26 -2.19 7.68
N LEU A 14 -8.86 -2.58 8.80
CA LEU A 14 -9.65 -1.66 9.64
C LEU A 14 -8.77 -0.53 10.20
N ALA A 15 -7.60 -0.88 10.75
CA ALA A 15 -6.66 0.10 11.28
C ALA A 15 -6.15 1.07 10.21
N MET A 16 -5.83 0.56 9.02
CA MET A 16 -5.45 1.39 7.88
C MET A 16 -6.58 2.35 7.47
N ARG A 17 -7.81 1.85 7.36
CA ARG A 17 -8.98 2.68 7.00
C ARG A 17 -9.23 3.79 8.01
N GLU A 18 -9.00 3.54 9.29
CA GLU A 18 -9.10 4.56 10.32
C GLU A 18 -8.04 5.66 10.14
N GLN A 19 -6.79 5.28 9.84
CA GLN A 19 -5.72 6.25 9.59
C GLN A 19 -5.94 7.07 8.31
N ILE A 20 -6.62 6.50 7.32
CA ILE A 20 -7.02 7.23 6.11
C ILE A 20 -8.00 8.36 6.45
N LYS A 21 -8.94 8.15 7.40
CA LYS A 21 -9.83 9.22 7.87
C LYS A 21 -9.04 10.36 8.52
N ASN A 22 -7.90 10.04 9.13
CA ASN A 22 -6.96 11.01 9.70
C ASN A 22 -6.01 11.62 8.64
N GLY A 23 -6.27 11.41 7.36
CA GLY A 23 -5.49 11.98 6.25
C GLY A 23 -4.20 11.23 5.90
N VAL A 24 -3.91 10.09 6.54
CA VAL A 24 -2.73 9.27 6.21
C VAL A 24 -3.05 8.40 5.00
N SER A 25 -2.27 8.54 3.91
CA SER A 25 -2.50 7.68 2.75
C SER A 25 -2.23 6.19 3.07
N PRO A 26 -2.93 5.25 2.39
CA PRO A 26 -2.74 3.81 2.63
C PRO A 26 -1.27 3.37 2.54
N ALA A 27 -0.56 3.90 1.53
CA ALA A 27 0.86 3.60 1.28
C ALA A 27 1.74 4.06 2.44
N VAL A 28 1.55 5.30 2.92
CA VAL A 28 2.33 5.87 4.01
C VAL A 28 2.07 5.12 5.32
N TYR A 29 0.82 4.77 5.60
CA TYR A 29 0.48 3.98 6.79
C TYR A 29 1.20 2.62 6.78
N THR A 30 1.06 1.88 5.69
CA THR A 30 1.58 0.51 5.58
C THR A 30 3.11 0.47 5.65
N GLU A 31 3.78 1.44 5.02
CA GLU A 31 5.23 1.60 5.11
C GLU A 31 5.70 1.85 6.54
N ARG A 32 5.04 2.77 7.26
CA ARG A 32 5.35 3.05 8.67
C ARG A 32 5.14 1.82 9.55
N LEU A 33 4.07 1.07 9.27
CA LEU A 33 3.74 -0.16 9.98
C LEU A 33 4.87 -1.21 9.80
N ILE A 34 5.28 -1.50 8.56
CA ILE A 34 6.38 -2.44 8.26
C ILE A 34 7.68 -2.01 8.93
N ARG A 35 8.02 -0.72 8.82
CA ARG A 35 9.21 -0.14 9.47
C ARG A 35 9.15 -0.27 11.00
N GLY A 36 7.96 -0.25 11.59
CA GLY A 36 7.72 -0.49 13.02
C GLY A 36 7.84 -1.97 13.44
N GLY A 37 8.30 -2.86 12.56
CA GLY A 37 8.48 -4.28 12.85
C GLY A 37 7.27 -5.15 12.45
N TYR A 38 6.25 -4.59 11.81
CA TYR A 38 5.17 -5.41 11.26
C TYR A 38 5.71 -6.28 10.13
N LYS A 39 5.57 -7.59 10.29
CA LYS A 39 5.88 -8.56 9.25
C LYS A 39 4.60 -8.83 8.47
N PRO A 40 4.53 -8.51 7.17
CA PRO A 40 3.37 -8.85 6.36
C PRO A 40 3.09 -10.36 6.44
N ALA A 41 1.83 -10.73 6.64
CA ALA A 41 1.42 -12.12 6.57
C ALA A 41 1.79 -12.71 5.20
N PRO A 42 2.21 -13.99 5.14
CA PRO A 42 2.55 -14.63 3.87
C PRO A 42 1.36 -14.56 2.91
N ARG A 43 1.65 -14.39 1.61
CA ARG A 43 0.61 -14.20 0.57
C ARG A 43 -0.50 -15.25 0.62
N SER A 44 -0.15 -16.51 0.89
CA SER A 44 -1.10 -17.62 1.01
C SER A 44 -2.17 -17.41 2.09
N ALA A 45 -1.89 -16.66 3.15
CA ALA A 45 -2.82 -16.43 4.26
C ALA A 45 -3.97 -15.48 3.90
N TRP A 46 -3.77 -14.59 2.93
CA TRP A 46 -4.73 -13.51 2.63
C TRP A 46 -5.17 -13.46 1.17
N ILE A 47 -4.40 -14.01 0.23
CA ILE A 47 -4.69 -13.88 -1.21
C ILE A 47 -6.05 -14.45 -1.61
N GLY A 48 -6.47 -15.54 -0.97
CA GLY A 48 -7.78 -16.15 -1.25
C GLY A 48 -8.96 -15.25 -0.88
N GLN A 49 -8.74 -14.21 -0.06
CA GLN A 49 -9.75 -13.23 0.37
C GLN A 49 -9.67 -11.91 -0.41
N ALA A 50 -8.75 -11.79 -1.36
CA ALA A 50 -8.62 -10.59 -2.17
C ALA A 50 -9.89 -10.41 -3.02
N ALA A 51 -10.56 -9.26 -2.88
CA ALA A 51 -11.81 -9.00 -3.60
C ALA A 51 -11.61 -8.98 -5.13
N CYS A 52 -10.37 -8.75 -5.57
CA CYS A 52 -9.98 -8.75 -6.95
C CYS A 52 -9.65 -10.13 -7.54
N SER A 53 -9.63 -11.20 -6.74
CA SER A 53 -9.35 -12.55 -7.25
C SER A 53 -10.44 -13.09 -8.20
N LEU A 54 -11.60 -12.42 -8.24
CA LEU A 54 -12.75 -12.76 -9.07
C LEU A 54 -12.87 -11.84 -10.30
N GLU A 55 -11.94 -10.92 -10.49
CA GLU A 55 -11.92 -10.01 -11.64
C GLU A 55 -11.02 -10.60 -12.73
N ASP A 56 -11.44 -10.48 -14.00
CA ASP A 56 -10.57 -10.85 -15.12
C ASP A 56 -9.26 -10.05 -15.07
N GLU A 57 -8.17 -10.69 -15.47
CA GLU A 57 -6.78 -10.19 -15.43
C GLU A 57 -6.51 -8.77 -15.98
N PRO A 58 -7.28 -8.16 -16.93
CA PRO A 58 -6.94 -6.84 -17.45
C PRO A 58 -7.11 -5.67 -16.45
N TYR A 59 -7.81 -5.84 -15.32
CA TYR A 59 -7.98 -4.73 -14.35
C TYR A 59 -6.69 -4.32 -13.64
N PHE A 60 -5.68 -5.20 -13.66
CA PHE A 60 -4.39 -4.93 -13.04
C PHE A 60 -3.32 -4.50 -14.03
N ILE A 61 -3.55 -4.58 -15.34
CA ILE A 61 -2.52 -4.25 -16.30
C ILE A 61 -2.85 -2.96 -17.04
N GLY A 62 -2.06 -1.91 -16.81
CA GLY A 62 -2.00 -0.76 -17.71
C GLY A 62 -1.33 -1.10 -19.06
N LEU A 63 -1.89 -2.03 -19.83
CA LEU A 63 -1.57 -2.30 -21.24
C LEU A 63 -2.78 -1.77 -22.02
N ASP A 64 -2.76 -0.55 -22.53
CA ASP A 64 -2.43 -0.33 -23.95
C ASP A 64 -1.82 1.06 -24.24
N GLY A 65 -1.25 1.73 -23.24
CA GLY A 65 -0.64 3.05 -23.46
C GLY A 65 -1.62 4.17 -23.87
N ARG A 66 -2.92 3.90 -23.95
CA ARG A 66 -3.97 4.92 -24.12
C ARG A 66 -4.20 5.66 -22.80
N LYS A 67 -3.78 6.93 -22.74
CA LYS A 67 -3.76 7.76 -21.53
C LYS A 67 -5.10 7.87 -20.80
N ARG A 68 -6.23 7.85 -21.51
CA ARG A 68 -7.57 8.02 -20.91
C ARG A 68 -8.04 6.76 -20.18
N GLU A 69 -7.96 5.61 -20.84
CA GLU A 69 -8.31 4.30 -20.27
C GLU A 69 -7.41 3.95 -19.08
N HIS A 70 -6.15 4.39 -19.11
CA HIS A 70 -5.21 4.21 -18.00
C HIS A 70 -5.70 4.80 -16.66
N TRP A 71 -6.12 6.06 -16.64
CA TRP A 71 -6.59 6.71 -15.41
C TRP A 71 -7.92 6.15 -14.92
N GLU A 72 -8.82 5.81 -15.84
CA GLU A 72 -10.09 5.17 -15.52
C GLU A 72 -9.87 3.78 -14.90
N ASN A 73 -8.93 3.01 -15.42
CA ASN A 73 -8.55 1.70 -14.87
C ASN A 73 -7.90 1.82 -13.48
N ILE A 74 -7.02 2.82 -13.28
CA ILE A 74 -6.48 3.12 -11.95
C ILE A 74 -7.61 3.44 -10.97
N LYS A 75 -8.56 4.31 -11.35
CA LYS A 75 -9.68 4.70 -10.49
C LYS A 75 -10.54 3.49 -10.13
N LYS A 76 -10.88 2.64 -11.11
CA LYS A 76 -11.62 1.39 -10.89
C LYS A 76 -10.87 0.45 -9.93
N GLY A 77 -9.57 0.23 -10.16
CA GLY A 77 -8.73 -0.59 -9.29
C GLY A 77 -8.67 -0.08 -7.85
N LYS A 78 -8.54 1.25 -7.67
CA LYS A 78 -8.55 1.88 -6.34
C LYS A 78 -9.89 1.69 -5.63
N THR A 79 -11.00 1.87 -6.33
CA THR A 79 -12.35 1.64 -5.79
C THR A 79 -12.52 0.18 -5.33
N LYS A 80 -12.11 -0.79 -6.16
CA LYS A 80 -12.18 -2.22 -5.80
C LYS A 80 -11.31 -2.54 -4.58
N CYS A 81 -10.10 -1.99 -4.53
CA CYS A 81 -9.23 -2.17 -3.38
C CYS A 81 -9.78 -1.51 -2.10
N GLY A 82 -10.47 -0.38 -2.22
CA GLY A 82 -11.03 0.34 -1.07
C GLY A 82 -12.05 -0.48 -0.27
N SER A 83 -12.77 -1.39 -0.93
CA SER A 83 -13.69 -2.34 -0.27
C SER A 83 -13.04 -3.69 0.05
N CYS A 84 -11.82 -3.96 -0.41
CA CYS A 84 -11.15 -5.25 -0.24
C CYS A 84 -10.85 -5.53 1.25
N PRO A 85 -11.16 -6.74 1.76
CA PRO A 85 -10.96 -7.07 3.17
C PRO A 85 -9.49 -7.21 3.55
N VAL A 86 -8.61 -7.47 2.59
CA VAL A 86 -7.16 -7.70 2.76
C VAL A 86 -6.32 -6.58 2.13
N GLN A 87 -6.88 -5.37 2.11
CA GLN A 87 -6.27 -4.22 1.45
C GLN A 87 -4.90 -3.88 2.05
N ALA A 88 -4.79 -3.90 3.39
CA ALA A 88 -3.54 -3.58 4.09
C ALA A 88 -2.47 -4.65 3.86
N GLU A 89 -2.83 -5.92 3.89
CA GLU A 89 -1.94 -7.05 3.67
C GLU A 89 -1.40 -7.06 2.24
N CYS A 90 -2.28 -6.84 1.27
CA CYS A 90 -1.90 -6.69 -0.14
C CYS A 90 -0.91 -5.54 -0.30
N LEU A 91 -1.21 -4.36 0.26
CA LEU A 91 -0.30 -3.22 0.17
C LEU A 91 1.05 -3.53 0.83
N ALA A 92 1.03 -4.19 1.99
CA ALA A 92 2.22 -4.48 2.77
C ALA A 92 3.17 -5.43 2.05
N ALA A 93 2.62 -6.46 1.41
CA ALA A 93 3.41 -7.38 0.58
C ALA A 93 4.12 -6.67 -0.58
N HIS A 94 3.51 -5.63 -1.15
CA HIS A 94 4.10 -4.82 -2.23
C HIS A 94 5.00 -3.67 -1.75
N MET A 95 5.05 -3.44 -0.44
CA MET A 95 5.89 -2.41 0.20
C MET A 95 7.03 -3.02 1.04
N VAL A 96 7.14 -4.36 1.13
CA VAL A 96 8.11 -5.02 2.03
C VAL A 96 9.57 -4.65 1.72
N ASP A 97 9.90 -4.44 0.45
CA ASP A 97 11.21 -3.99 0.01
C ASP A 97 11.27 -2.45 -0.05
N ILE A 98 11.18 -1.81 1.12
CA ILE A 98 11.13 -0.34 1.31
C ILE A 98 12.33 0.36 0.67
N THR A 99 13.50 -0.30 0.65
CA THR A 99 14.77 0.23 0.16
C THR A 99 14.99 -0.02 -1.34
N LYS A 100 14.30 -0.98 -1.95
CA LYS A 100 14.47 -1.24 -3.38
C LYS A 100 13.67 -0.22 -4.17
N HIS A 101 14.36 0.44 -5.10
CA HIS A 101 13.76 1.37 -6.05
C HIS A 101 12.87 0.71 -7.11
N GLN A 102 12.63 -0.61 -7.07
CA GLN A 102 11.92 -1.30 -8.14
C GLN A 102 10.43 -0.88 -8.17
N PRO A 103 10.00 -0.14 -9.22
CA PRO A 103 8.63 0.27 -9.42
C PRO A 103 7.92 -0.68 -10.40
N ASP A 104 8.26 -1.97 -10.43
CA ASP A 104 7.88 -2.84 -11.54
C ASP A 104 6.52 -3.51 -11.38
N THR A 105 5.51 -2.72 -11.03
CA THR A 105 4.14 -3.13 -11.30
C THR A 105 3.32 -1.92 -11.72
N LYS A 106 2.96 -1.84 -13.01
CA LYS A 106 1.98 -0.87 -13.59
C LYS A 106 0.53 -1.16 -13.12
N VAL A 107 0.40 -1.69 -11.91
CA VAL A 107 -0.81 -2.30 -11.37
C VAL A 107 -1.22 -1.57 -10.09
N VAL A 108 -2.53 -1.50 -9.84
CA VAL A 108 -3.05 -1.00 -8.57
C VAL A 108 -3.01 -2.13 -7.55
N VAL A 109 -2.37 -1.89 -6.41
CA VAL A 109 -2.31 -2.86 -5.29
C VAL A 109 -2.65 -2.15 -4.00
N GLY A 110 -3.46 -2.78 -3.15
CA GLY A 110 -3.86 -2.18 -1.87
C GLY A 110 -4.52 -0.80 -1.99
N GLY A 111 -5.07 -0.47 -3.16
CA GLY A 111 -5.66 0.84 -3.44
C GLY A 111 -4.65 1.93 -3.79
N THR A 112 -3.44 1.54 -4.19
CA THR A 112 -2.36 2.46 -4.54
C THR A 112 -1.80 2.14 -5.91
N ASP A 113 -1.50 3.17 -6.69
CA ASP A 113 -0.71 3.06 -7.90
C ASP A 113 0.80 3.17 -7.60
N ASN A 114 1.61 2.96 -8.63
CA ASN A 114 3.07 2.99 -8.49
C ASN A 114 3.60 4.38 -8.07
N VAL A 115 2.97 5.46 -8.52
CA VAL A 115 3.40 6.83 -8.22
C VAL A 115 3.20 7.13 -6.73
N GLU A 116 2.06 6.73 -6.18
CA GLU A 116 1.74 6.85 -4.75
C GLU A 116 2.70 6.04 -3.89
N ARG A 117 3.01 4.80 -4.27
CA ARG A 117 3.98 3.97 -3.54
C ARG A 117 5.38 4.56 -3.57
N ALA A 118 5.84 5.01 -4.75
CA ALA A 118 7.14 5.67 -4.88
C ALA A 118 7.22 6.97 -4.06
N ARG A 119 6.14 7.76 -4.03
CA ARG A 119 6.03 8.95 -3.17
C ARG A 119 6.12 8.58 -1.69
N ALA A 120 5.41 7.54 -1.24
CA ALA A 120 5.44 7.10 0.16
C ALA A 120 6.86 6.71 0.60
N ARG A 121 7.58 5.91 -0.20
CA ARG A 121 8.97 5.53 0.07
C ARG A 121 9.88 6.76 0.21
N ARG A 122 9.76 7.73 -0.71
CA ARG A 122 10.51 8.99 -0.63
C ARG A 122 10.20 9.79 0.64
N GLN A 123 8.93 9.93 1.00
CA GLN A 123 8.52 10.63 2.22
C GLN A 123 9.06 9.95 3.48
N VAL A 124 9.04 8.61 3.53
CA VAL A 124 9.60 7.85 4.65
C VAL A 124 11.12 8.02 4.71
N ALA A 125 11.81 7.97 3.57
CA ALA A 125 13.25 8.22 3.50
C ALA A 125 13.63 9.64 3.96
N GLN A 126 12.86 10.66 3.54
CA GLN A 126 13.04 12.04 4.00
C GLN A 126 12.84 12.18 5.51
N GLU A 127 11.80 11.56 6.07
CA GLU A 127 11.57 11.59 7.51
C GLU A 127 12.68 10.86 8.30
N LEU A 128 13.23 9.77 7.75
CA LEU A 128 14.39 9.09 8.35
C LEU A 128 15.65 9.96 8.32
N ALA A 129 15.95 10.59 7.18
CA ALA A 129 17.07 11.51 7.05
C ALA A 129 16.94 12.69 8.02
N ARG A 130 15.73 13.27 8.14
CA ARG A 130 15.44 14.36 9.08
C ARG A 130 15.69 13.93 10.53
N ARG A 131 15.24 12.74 10.94
CA ARG A 131 15.46 12.22 12.31
C ARG A 131 16.93 11.94 12.60
N ALA A 132 17.67 11.41 11.63
CA ALA A 132 19.10 11.17 11.77
C ALA A 132 19.86 12.49 12.01
N GLN A 133 19.54 13.54 11.24
CA GLN A 133 20.12 14.87 11.42
C GLN A 133 19.77 15.48 12.79
N SER A 134 18.51 15.38 13.24
CA SER A 134 18.11 15.87 14.56
C SER A 134 18.76 15.10 15.73
N SER A 135 19.10 13.84 15.52
CA SER A 135 19.77 13.00 16.53
C SER A 135 21.27 13.31 16.60
N GLN A 136 21.89 13.77 15.50
CA GLN A 136 23.29 14.21 15.47
C GLN A 136 23.48 15.61 16.07
N SER A 137 22.54 16.54 15.87
CA SER A 137 22.62 17.90 16.43
C SER A 137 22.36 18.01 17.95
N GLY A 138 21.94 16.93 18.60
CA GLY A 138 21.70 16.88 20.05
C GLY A 138 22.83 16.27 20.87
N GLY A 139 23.91 15.81 20.24
CA GLY A 139 25.06 15.17 20.90
C GLY A 139 26.27 16.06 21.14
N GLU A 140 26.23 17.33 20.71
CA GLU A 140 27.40 18.23 20.69
C GLU A 140 27.25 19.40 21.67
N VAL A 141 26.85 19.11 22.92
CA VAL A 141 26.99 20.03 24.06
C VAL A 141 27.42 19.21 25.27
N LEU A 142 28.73 19.02 25.43
CA LEU A 142 29.46 18.80 26.70
C LEU A 142 30.92 18.41 26.34
N ALA A 143 31.74 19.43 26.11
CA ALA A 143 33.20 19.38 26.27
C ALA A 143 33.63 20.70 26.93
#